data_AF-A0A850GJF7-F1
#
_entry.id   AF-A0A850GJF7-F1
#
_cell.length_a   1.000
_cell.length_b   1.000
_cell.length_c   1.000
_cell.angle_alpha   90.00
_cell.angle_beta   90.00
_cell.angle_gamma   90.00
#
_symmetry.space_group_name_H-M   'P 1'
#
loop_
_entity.id
_entity.type
_entity.pdbx_description
1 polymer ?
#
loop_
_entity_poly.entity_id
_entity_poly.type
_entity_poly.pdbx_seq_one_letter_code
_entity_poly.pdbx_strand_id
1 'polypeptide(L)'
;MTSRVMTTLLIACGLAGTGSLAACTEVPEVRYRTEHFEIAPDFEQPVCEGTLAYFEEHLSFVESSLAKTVPYGERIRFYWITDDLDSWCSSTALGCYYPGTRVIIGSGDSVAHEIVHAVLNAEAQNSLFLEEGLAELYSGVGSRRPQSSSPVPSELLWITSSGYRYGQLDYNVAMHFMAYLNAARGPSTVRAIANTVVTGAGPPELERALERFTNRDYDALELQYLEQNAYYYPGLREDAVTAIESERWLDVSLRCSEDTTMGPLWDLEPGMYRTLRLELDQTQAVQFETRAPEGVSITVVDVAAERGKRRVVDFHHPKLSGRVEHPELHGDGVEVLQLNAGTHLIVVSRAGYTASEVFLRAEPLGFPRN
;
A
#
# COMPACT_ATOMS: atom_id res chain seq x y z
N MET A 1 -3.34 8.16 41.71
CA MET A 1 -2.46 6.99 41.83
C MET A 1 -3.28 5.80 42.28
N THR A 2 -3.83 5.04 41.34
CA THR A 2 -4.58 3.82 41.60
C THR A 2 -3.97 2.74 40.72
N SER A 3 -3.19 1.86 41.35
CA SER A 3 -2.57 0.69 40.74
C SER A 3 -3.67 -0.26 40.26
N ARG A 4 -3.69 -0.57 38.95
CA ARG A 4 -4.54 -1.62 38.38
C ARG A 4 -3.73 -2.91 38.37
N VAL A 5 -4.24 -3.89 39.10
CA VAL A 5 -3.78 -5.27 39.12
C VAL A 5 -4.01 -5.88 37.74
N MET A 6 -2.93 -6.33 37.11
CA MET A 6 -2.93 -7.03 35.82
C MET A 6 -3.25 -8.50 36.10
N THR A 7 -4.49 -8.91 35.82
CA THR A 7 -4.95 -10.30 36.01
C THR A 7 -4.55 -11.12 34.79
N THR A 8 -3.47 -11.88 34.90
CA THR A 8 -3.06 -12.89 33.92
C THR A 8 -4.07 -14.04 33.91
N LEU A 9 -4.78 -14.25 32.80
CA LEU A 9 -5.69 -15.37 32.62
C LEU A 9 -4.89 -16.61 32.17
N LEU A 10 -4.52 -17.46 33.13
CA LEU A 10 -3.92 -18.76 32.87
C LEU A 10 -5.02 -19.77 32.50
N ILE A 11 -5.11 -20.14 31.22
CA ILE A 11 -5.94 -21.28 30.80
C ILE A 11 -5.17 -22.56 31.09
N ALA A 12 -5.58 -23.28 32.13
CA ALA A 12 -5.00 -24.57 32.52
C ALA A 12 -5.57 -25.70 31.62
N CYS A 13 -4.80 -26.07 30.60
CA CYS A 13 -5.04 -27.30 29.83
C CYS A 13 -4.48 -28.52 30.59
N GLY A 14 -5.35 -29.20 31.35
CA GLY A 14 -5.05 -30.50 31.94
C GLY A 14 -5.65 -31.63 31.11
N LEU A 15 -4.82 -32.41 30.42
CA LEU A 15 -5.11 -33.81 30.08
C LEU A 15 -3.84 -34.51 29.58
N ALA A 16 -3.40 -35.50 30.36
CA ALA A 16 -2.30 -36.39 30.02
C ALA A 16 -2.71 -37.31 28.86
N GLY A 17 -2.19 -37.01 27.67
CA GLY A 17 -2.22 -37.88 26.51
C GLY A 17 -0.91 -37.70 25.76
N THR A 18 -0.25 -38.81 25.45
CA THR A 18 0.89 -38.88 24.52
C THR A 18 0.39 -38.55 23.11
N GLY A 19 0.03 -37.30 22.88
CA GLY A 19 -0.40 -36.75 21.60
C GLY A 19 0.65 -35.75 21.16
N SER A 20 1.02 -35.79 19.88
CA SER A 20 1.82 -34.76 19.24
C SER A 20 1.36 -33.39 19.74
N LEU A 21 2.23 -32.71 20.48
CA LEU A 21 2.08 -31.29 20.78
C LEU A 21 2.18 -30.61 19.42
N ALA A 22 1.05 -30.46 18.74
CA ALA A 22 0.91 -29.46 17.70
C ALA A 22 1.27 -28.16 18.41
N ALA A 23 2.47 -27.65 18.13
CA ALA A 23 2.92 -26.39 18.65
C ALA A 23 1.86 -25.36 18.21
N CYS A 24 1.10 -24.85 19.17
CA CYS A 24 0.16 -23.78 18.88
C CYS A 24 0.99 -22.58 18.42
N THR A 25 0.73 -22.08 17.22
CA THR A 25 1.30 -20.80 16.78
C THR A 25 0.87 -19.74 17.80
N GLU A 26 1.86 -19.10 18.42
CA GLU A 26 1.59 -18.04 19.38
C GLU A 26 1.01 -16.85 18.62
N VAL A 27 -0.19 -16.43 19.00
CA VAL A 27 -0.86 -15.27 18.40
C VAL A 27 -0.21 -14.01 18.98
N PRO A 28 0.35 -13.10 18.17
CA PRO A 28 0.98 -11.89 18.70
C PRO A 28 0.03 -11.05 19.55
N GLU A 29 0.55 -10.45 20.62
CA GLU A 29 -0.22 -9.54 21.45
C GLU A 29 -0.37 -8.16 20.81
N VAL A 30 -1.50 -7.49 21.06
CA VAL A 30 -1.73 -6.11 20.60
C VAL A 30 -0.77 -5.16 21.32
N ARG A 31 0.17 -4.56 20.58
CA ARG A 31 1.15 -3.59 21.09
C ARG A 31 0.75 -2.14 20.84
N TYR A 32 -0.01 -1.87 19.78
CA TYR A 32 -0.44 -0.52 19.40
C TYR A 32 -1.96 -0.42 19.28
N ARG A 33 -2.51 0.75 19.64
CA ARG A 33 -3.93 1.05 19.55
C ARG A 33 -4.09 2.49 19.09
N THR A 34 -4.87 2.67 18.04
CA THR A 34 -5.27 3.99 17.52
C THR A 34 -6.80 4.13 17.66
N GLU A 35 -7.40 5.10 16.94
CA GLU A 35 -8.85 5.26 16.94
C GLU A 35 -9.53 4.00 16.36
N HIS A 36 -9.09 3.58 15.17
CA HIS A 36 -9.71 2.50 14.41
C HIS A 36 -8.88 1.22 14.31
N PHE A 37 -7.64 1.18 14.83
CA PHE A 37 -6.79 -0.01 14.74
C PHE A 37 -6.36 -0.58 16.10
N GLU A 38 -6.27 -1.91 16.15
CA GLU A 38 -5.48 -2.67 17.12
C GLU A 38 -4.40 -3.42 16.35
N ILE A 39 -3.12 -3.13 16.61
CA ILE A 39 -2.02 -3.72 15.84
C ILE A 39 -1.21 -4.64 16.74
N ALA A 40 -1.02 -5.88 16.27
CA ALA A 40 -0.31 -6.95 16.94
C ALA A 40 0.83 -7.45 16.03
N PRO A 41 2.02 -6.83 16.11
CA PRO A 41 3.18 -7.25 15.33
C PRO A 41 3.86 -8.45 15.97
N ASP A 42 4.35 -9.39 15.15
CA ASP A 42 5.14 -10.57 15.58
C ASP A 42 6.64 -10.28 15.76
N PHE A 43 7.06 -9.05 15.49
CA PHE A 43 8.44 -8.58 15.63
C PHE A 43 8.59 -7.63 16.83
N GLU A 44 9.82 -7.37 17.27
CA GLU A 44 10.10 -6.57 18.48
C GLU A 44 10.27 -5.08 18.22
N GLN A 45 10.74 -4.73 17.03
CA GLN A 45 11.02 -3.36 16.61
C GLN A 45 9.78 -2.46 16.78
N PRO A 46 9.97 -1.16 17.09
CA PRO A 46 8.84 -0.26 17.22
C PRO A 46 8.24 0.09 15.85
N VAL A 47 6.91 0.20 15.81
CA VAL A 47 6.18 0.87 14.72
C VAL A 47 6.18 2.38 15.01
N CYS A 48 6.55 3.18 14.02
CA CYS A 48 6.62 4.64 14.19
C CYS A 48 5.26 5.32 14.07
N GLU A 49 5.12 6.48 14.71
CA GLU A 49 3.88 7.26 14.76
C GLU A 49 3.37 7.60 13.36
N GLY A 50 4.26 7.91 12.41
CA GLY A 50 3.86 8.16 11.03
C GLY A 50 3.27 6.95 10.31
N THR A 51 3.68 5.73 10.65
CA THR A 51 3.03 4.52 10.10
C THR A 51 1.63 4.33 10.70
N LEU A 52 1.46 4.60 11.99
CA LEU A 52 0.14 4.54 12.64
C LEU A 52 -0.81 5.61 12.08
N ALA A 53 -0.31 6.84 11.91
CA ALA A 53 -1.05 7.94 11.31
C ALA A 53 -1.42 7.64 9.85
N TYR A 54 -0.52 7.04 9.08
CA TYR A 54 -0.79 6.61 7.71
C TYR A 54 -1.94 5.60 7.63
N PHE A 55 -2.03 4.61 8.54
CA PHE A 55 -3.14 3.66 8.56
C PHE A 55 -4.49 4.34 8.80
N GLU A 56 -4.56 5.28 9.73
CA GLU A 56 -5.77 6.08 9.99
C GLU A 56 -6.14 6.96 8.80
N GLU A 57 -5.18 7.65 8.22
CA GLU A 57 -5.39 8.48 7.02
C GLU A 57 -5.85 7.62 5.83
N HIS A 58 -5.26 6.43 5.65
CA HIS A 58 -5.62 5.50 4.60
C HIS A 58 -7.03 4.96 4.78
N LEU A 59 -7.40 4.57 6.00
CA LEU A 59 -8.78 4.20 6.32
C LEU A 59 -9.76 5.32 5.95
N SER A 60 -9.50 6.55 6.41
CA SER A 60 -10.34 7.72 6.10
C SER A 60 -10.47 7.98 4.59
N PHE A 61 -9.36 7.82 3.84
CA PHE A 61 -9.38 7.91 2.39
C PHE A 61 -10.28 6.84 1.74
N VAL A 62 -10.17 5.58 2.16
CA VAL A 62 -10.96 4.48 1.60
C VAL A 62 -12.45 4.66 1.96
N GLU A 63 -12.75 4.99 3.21
CA GLU A 63 -14.12 5.21 3.69
C GLU A 63 -14.82 6.32 2.92
N SER A 64 -14.15 7.47 2.78
CA SER A 64 -14.68 8.61 2.02
C SER A 64 -14.85 8.29 0.53
N SER A 65 -13.89 7.57 -0.06
CA SER A 65 -13.93 7.16 -1.47
C SER A 65 -15.08 6.23 -1.78
N LEU A 66 -15.30 5.22 -0.93
CA LEU A 66 -16.35 4.22 -1.08
C LEU A 66 -17.70 4.64 -0.48
N ALA A 67 -17.75 5.75 0.25
CA ALA A 67 -18.89 6.17 1.07
C ALA A 67 -19.39 5.03 1.99
N LYS A 68 -18.44 4.35 2.62
CA LYS A 68 -18.63 3.27 3.59
C LYS A 68 -17.81 3.60 4.83
N THR A 69 -18.26 3.16 5.99
CA THR A 69 -17.53 3.39 7.25
C THR A 69 -17.45 2.11 8.03
N VAL A 70 -16.34 1.93 8.75
CA VAL A 70 -16.24 1.01 9.87
C VAL A 70 -17.20 1.52 10.95
N PRO A 71 -18.08 0.67 11.50
CA PRO A 71 -19.01 1.09 12.53
C PRO A 71 -18.30 1.72 13.73
N TYR A 72 -18.87 2.80 14.25
CA TYR A 72 -18.30 3.52 15.37
C TYR A 72 -18.03 2.60 16.57
N GLY A 73 -16.80 2.65 17.09
CA GLY A 73 -16.37 1.84 18.23
C GLY A 73 -15.86 0.45 17.87
N GLU A 74 -16.01 0.00 16.62
CA GLU A 74 -15.27 -1.16 16.10
C GLU A 74 -13.84 -0.76 15.75
N ARG A 75 -12.92 -1.70 15.88
CA ARG A 75 -11.54 -1.54 15.43
C ARG A 75 -11.17 -2.67 14.47
N ILE A 76 -10.39 -2.34 13.47
CA ILE A 76 -9.69 -3.29 12.62
C ILE A 76 -8.53 -3.84 13.44
N ARG A 77 -8.49 -5.15 13.63
CA ARG A 77 -7.34 -5.82 14.23
C ARG A 77 -6.39 -6.25 13.13
N PHE A 78 -5.18 -5.71 13.16
CA PHE A 78 -4.11 -6.07 12.25
C PHE A 78 -3.05 -6.92 12.95
N TYR A 79 -2.98 -8.19 12.59
CA TYR A 79 -1.82 -9.03 12.92
C TYR A 79 -0.76 -8.80 11.85
N TRP A 80 0.28 -8.06 12.22
CA TRP A 80 1.39 -7.77 11.33
C TRP A 80 2.36 -8.93 11.44
N ILE A 81 2.16 -9.89 10.53
CA ILE A 81 2.88 -11.16 10.50
C ILE A 81 3.94 -11.09 9.42
N THR A 82 5.13 -11.50 9.80
CA THR A 82 6.35 -11.17 9.07
C THR A 82 7.15 -12.43 8.77
N ASP A 83 7.05 -13.41 9.67
CA ASP A 83 7.46 -14.78 9.45
C ASP A 83 6.24 -15.71 9.36
N ASP A 84 6.32 -16.75 8.53
CA ASP A 84 5.30 -17.82 8.43
C ASP A 84 3.87 -17.34 8.10
N LEU A 85 3.74 -16.29 7.28
CA LEU A 85 2.43 -15.78 6.82
C LEU A 85 1.56 -16.86 6.15
N ASP A 86 2.18 -17.81 5.45
CA ASP A 86 1.53 -18.95 4.78
C ASP A 86 0.77 -19.88 5.75
N SER A 87 1.07 -19.85 7.05
CA SER A 87 0.32 -20.60 8.06
C SER A 87 -1.01 -19.93 8.43
N TRP A 88 -1.15 -18.63 8.14
CA TRP A 88 -2.32 -17.82 8.44
C TRP A 88 -3.17 -17.58 7.18
N CYS A 89 -2.51 -17.13 6.12
CA CYS A 89 -3.11 -16.82 4.84
C CYS A 89 -2.83 -17.93 3.82
N SER A 90 -3.35 -17.80 2.60
CA SER A 90 -2.96 -18.73 1.52
C SER A 90 -1.47 -18.54 1.19
N SER A 91 -0.78 -19.61 0.78
CA SER A 91 0.69 -19.65 0.60
C SER A 91 1.28 -18.75 -0.50
N THR A 92 0.45 -17.91 -1.11
CA THR A 92 0.83 -16.97 -2.17
C THR A 92 0.36 -15.55 -1.88
N ALA A 93 -0.35 -15.33 -0.77
CA ALA A 93 -0.92 -14.05 -0.42
C ALA A 93 0.05 -13.27 0.50
N LEU A 94 0.16 -11.95 0.27
CA LEU A 94 0.94 -11.04 1.11
C LEU A 94 0.15 -10.54 2.33
N GLY A 95 -1.17 -10.77 2.32
CA GLY A 95 -2.09 -10.53 3.41
C GLY A 95 -3.41 -11.26 3.14
N CYS A 96 -4.28 -11.26 4.14
CA CYS A 96 -5.65 -11.69 4.02
C CYS A 96 -6.54 -11.00 5.05
N TYR A 97 -7.71 -10.59 4.58
CA TYR A 97 -8.82 -10.16 5.42
C TYR A 97 -9.78 -11.32 5.70
N TYR A 98 -10.26 -11.43 6.94
CA TYR A 98 -11.30 -12.38 7.32
C TYR A 98 -12.68 -11.70 7.36
N PRO A 99 -13.57 -11.95 6.38
CA PRO A 99 -14.86 -11.29 6.30
C PRO A 99 -15.71 -11.38 7.57
N GLY A 100 -16.37 -10.28 7.94
CA GLY A 100 -17.21 -10.18 9.13
C GLY A 100 -16.46 -10.10 10.46
N THR A 101 -15.13 -10.19 10.47
CA THR A 101 -14.35 -10.21 11.73
C THR A 101 -13.57 -8.94 12.02
N ARG A 102 -13.39 -8.05 11.01
CA ARG A 102 -12.47 -6.90 11.08
C ARG A 102 -11.01 -7.30 11.35
N VAL A 103 -10.62 -8.54 11.04
CA VAL A 103 -9.25 -9.02 11.20
C VAL A 103 -8.52 -9.00 9.87
N ILE A 104 -7.39 -8.30 9.86
CA ILE A 104 -6.37 -8.33 8.81
C ILE A 104 -5.19 -9.14 9.36
N ILE A 105 -4.64 -10.02 8.53
CA ILE A 105 -3.35 -10.67 8.76
C ILE A 105 -2.49 -10.40 7.54
N GLY A 106 -1.28 -9.89 7.70
CA GLY A 106 -0.44 -9.59 6.54
C GLY A 106 0.83 -8.84 6.89
N SER A 107 1.56 -8.46 5.85
CA SER A 107 2.78 -7.66 5.97
C SER A 107 2.47 -6.16 5.91
N GLY A 108 3.51 -5.34 6.06
CA GLY A 108 3.38 -3.88 5.89
C GLY A 108 3.01 -3.51 4.45
N ASP A 109 3.49 -4.28 3.46
CA ASP A 109 3.23 -4.04 2.04
C ASP A 109 1.76 -4.31 1.66
N SER A 110 1.06 -5.19 2.38
CA SER A 110 -0.32 -5.56 2.05
C SER A 110 -1.38 -4.76 2.83
N VAL A 111 -1.01 -4.11 3.93
CA VAL A 111 -2.00 -3.54 4.86
C VAL A 111 -2.93 -2.51 4.21
N ALA A 112 -2.43 -1.68 3.29
CA ALA A 112 -3.25 -0.71 2.56
C ALA A 112 -4.32 -1.41 1.70
N HIS A 113 -3.93 -2.49 1.01
CA HIS A 113 -4.85 -3.35 0.25
C HIS A 113 -5.90 -3.97 1.18
N GLU A 114 -5.48 -4.55 2.32
CA GLU A 114 -6.39 -5.23 3.26
C GLU A 114 -7.34 -4.29 4.00
N ILE A 115 -6.95 -3.03 4.23
CA ILE A 115 -7.85 -2.00 4.77
C ILE A 115 -9.06 -1.81 3.83
N VAL A 116 -8.88 -1.93 2.52
CA VAL A 116 -9.99 -1.84 1.57
C VAL A 116 -10.97 -3.00 1.75
N HIS A 117 -10.48 -4.24 1.89
CA HIS A 117 -11.33 -5.38 2.21
C HIS A 117 -12.06 -5.18 3.54
N ALA A 118 -11.39 -4.63 4.55
CA ALA A 118 -12.03 -4.30 5.81
C ALA A 118 -13.16 -3.28 5.62
N VAL A 119 -12.97 -2.19 4.86
CA VAL A 119 -14.03 -1.19 4.61
C VAL A 119 -15.18 -1.77 3.77
N LEU A 120 -14.87 -2.56 2.73
CA LEU A 120 -15.88 -3.23 1.91
C LEU A 120 -16.70 -4.21 2.75
N ASN A 121 -16.03 -4.97 3.61
CA ASN A 121 -16.56 -6.05 4.44
C ASN A 121 -17.52 -6.96 3.65
N ALA A 122 -17.12 -7.39 2.46
CA ALA A 122 -17.92 -8.28 1.64
C ALA A 122 -17.98 -9.68 2.27
N GLU A 123 -19.08 -10.00 2.95
CA GLU A 123 -19.26 -11.30 3.61
C GLU A 123 -19.37 -12.46 2.61
N ALA A 124 -19.79 -12.17 1.38
CA ALA A 124 -19.92 -13.13 0.30
C ALA A 124 -18.90 -12.83 -0.81
N GLN A 125 -17.80 -13.58 -0.82
CA GLN A 125 -16.72 -13.50 -1.81
C GLN A 125 -17.11 -14.18 -3.14
N ASN A 126 -18.20 -13.73 -3.74
CA ASN A 126 -18.71 -14.29 -5.01
C ASN A 126 -18.05 -13.66 -6.25
N SER A 127 -17.21 -12.63 -6.07
CA SER A 127 -16.52 -11.94 -7.15
C SER A 127 -15.12 -11.49 -6.76
N LEU A 128 -14.20 -12.42 -6.87
CA LEU A 128 -12.80 -12.22 -6.52
C LEU A 128 -12.14 -11.20 -7.45
N PHE A 129 -12.45 -11.20 -8.75
CA PHE A 129 -11.83 -10.26 -9.70
C PHE A 129 -12.10 -8.78 -9.39
N LEU A 130 -13.37 -8.39 -9.19
CA LEU A 130 -13.70 -6.99 -8.92
C LEU A 130 -13.41 -6.57 -7.48
N GLU A 131 -13.52 -7.49 -6.52
CA GLU A 131 -13.18 -7.20 -5.12
C GLU A 131 -11.69 -6.88 -4.98
N GLU A 132 -10.83 -7.73 -5.55
CA GLU A 132 -9.38 -7.55 -5.56
C GLU A 132 -8.98 -6.34 -6.40
N GLY A 133 -9.67 -6.10 -7.53
CA GLY A 133 -9.44 -4.90 -8.32
C GLY A 133 -9.78 -3.60 -7.58
N LEU A 134 -10.81 -3.62 -6.71
CA LEU A 134 -11.14 -2.49 -5.83
C LEU A 134 -10.08 -2.32 -4.73
N ALA A 135 -9.64 -3.41 -4.11
CA ALA A 135 -8.60 -3.39 -3.09
C ALA A 135 -7.28 -2.83 -3.63
N GLU A 136 -6.86 -3.29 -4.80
CA GLU A 136 -5.68 -2.77 -5.48
C GLU A 136 -5.82 -1.30 -5.89
N LEU A 137 -6.96 -0.91 -6.48
CA LEU A 137 -7.20 0.49 -6.87
C LEU A 137 -7.12 1.45 -5.66
N TYR A 138 -7.75 1.06 -4.55
CA TYR A 138 -7.84 1.90 -3.36
C TYR A 138 -6.69 1.72 -2.38
N SER A 139 -5.78 0.75 -2.60
CA SER A 139 -4.48 0.70 -1.90
C SER A 139 -3.65 1.97 -2.11
N GLY A 140 -3.96 2.75 -3.16
CA GLY A 140 -3.28 3.98 -3.51
C GLY A 140 -2.06 3.77 -4.41
N VAL A 141 -1.76 2.52 -4.77
CA VAL A 141 -0.67 2.12 -5.65
C VAL A 141 -1.11 2.21 -7.12
N GLY A 142 -0.20 2.60 -8.02
CA GLY A 142 -0.50 2.74 -9.44
C GLY A 142 -0.71 1.41 -10.16
N SER A 143 -1.17 1.45 -11.41
CA SER A 143 -1.38 0.25 -12.20
C SER A 143 -0.75 0.36 -13.58
N ARG A 144 -0.24 -0.76 -14.07
CA ARG A 144 0.34 -0.86 -15.41
C ARG A 144 -0.48 -1.79 -16.28
N ARG A 145 -0.43 -1.57 -17.59
CA ARG A 145 -1.07 -2.43 -18.57
C ARG A 145 -0.59 -3.89 -18.38
N PRO A 146 -1.54 -4.85 -18.31
CA PRO A 146 -1.22 -6.27 -18.29
C PRO A 146 -0.44 -6.72 -19.54
N GLN A 147 0.16 -7.91 -19.47
CA GLN A 147 0.84 -8.47 -20.64
C GLN A 147 -0.18 -8.87 -21.70
N SER A 148 0.22 -8.95 -22.97
CA SER A 148 -0.70 -9.37 -24.04
C SER A 148 -1.20 -10.82 -23.90
N SER A 149 -0.55 -11.63 -23.06
CA SER A 149 -0.94 -12.99 -22.72
C SER A 149 -1.77 -13.07 -21.43
N SER A 150 -2.01 -11.96 -20.75
CA SER A 150 -2.89 -11.93 -19.57
C SER A 150 -4.33 -12.23 -19.98
N PRO A 151 -5.12 -12.89 -19.11
CA PRO A 151 -6.54 -13.11 -19.35
C PRO A 151 -7.29 -11.78 -19.46
N VAL A 152 -8.41 -11.80 -20.18
CA VAL A 152 -9.28 -10.62 -20.33
C VAL A 152 -10.25 -10.49 -19.14
N PRO A 153 -10.78 -9.29 -18.84
CA PRO A 153 -11.74 -9.10 -17.75
C PRO A 153 -12.91 -10.09 -17.71
N SER A 154 -13.50 -10.46 -18.84
CA SER A 154 -14.60 -11.42 -18.94
C SER A 154 -14.19 -12.82 -18.51
N GLU A 155 -12.96 -13.26 -18.78
CA GLU A 155 -12.45 -14.54 -18.28
C GLU A 155 -12.26 -14.51 -16.75
N LEU A 156 -11.74 -13.41 -16.22
CA LEU A 156 -11.47 -13.27 -14.78
C LEU A 156 -12.73 -13.03 -13.95
N LEU A 157 -13.74 -12.34 -14.49
CA LEU A 157 -15.01 -12.11 -13.81
C LEU A 157 -15.71 -13.41 -13.45
N TRP A 158 -15.46 -14.48 -14.22
CA TRP A 158 -16.04 -15.81 -14.04
C TRP A 158 -15.08 -16.80 -13.36
N ILE A 159 -13.99 -16.32 -12.77
CA ILE A 159 -13.06 -17.17 -12.01
C ILE A 159 -13.78 -17.86 -10.85
N THR A 160 -13.52 -19.15 -10.67
CA THR A 160 -14.03 -19.91 -9.53
C THR A 160 -13.19 -19.64 -8.28
N SER A 161 -13.75 -19.83 -7.09
CA SER A 161 -12.97 -19.76 -5.83
C SER A 161 -11.77 -20.73 -5.83
N SER A 162 -11.92 -21.90 -6.46
CA SER A 162 -10.79 -22.81 -6.68
C SER A 162 -9.74 -22.22 -7.61
N GLY A 163 -10.15 -21.62 -8.73
CA GLY A 163 -9.23 -20.98 -9.67
C GLY A 163 -8.41 -19.88 -9.02
N TYR A 164 -9.08 -19.01 -8.26
CA TYR A 164 -8.44 -17.99 -7.45
C TYR A 164 -7.43 -18.59 -6.46
N ARG A 165 -7.83 -19.61 -5.69
CA ARG A 165 -6.94 -20.28 -4.73
C ARG A 165 -5.69 -20.91 -5.37
N TYR A 166 -5.78 -21.30 -6.65
CA TYR A 166 -4.65 -21.80 -7.43
C TYR A 166 -3.92 -20.70 -8.22
N GLY A 167 -4.13 -19.43 -7.88
CA GLY A 167 -3.41 -18.30 -8.45
C GLY A 167 -3.81 -17.94 -9.88
N GLN A 168 -5.03 -18.27 -10.32
CA GLN A 168 -5.50 -17.93 -11.66
C GLN A 168 -5.93 -16.46 -11.81
N LEU A 169 -6.06 -15.71 -10.70
CA LEU A 169 -6.36 -14.28 -10.75
C LEU A 169 -5.11 -13.49 -11.15
N ASP A 170 -5.19 -12.71 -12.22
CA ASP A 170 -4.18 -11.72 -12.55
C ASP A 170 -4.53 -10.37 -11.91
N TYR A 171 -3.92 -10.09 -10.75
CA TYR A 171 -4.08 -8.84 -10.00
C TYR A 171 -3.76 -7.60 -10.83
N ASN A 172 -2.82 -7.69 -11.79
CA ASN A 172 -2.53 -6.54 -12.66
C ASN A 172 -3.71 -6.23 -13.57
N VAL A 173 -4.43 -7.24 -14.06
CA VAL A 173 -5.64 -7.03 -14.87
C VAL A 173 -6.75 -6.44 -14.02
N ALA A 174 -6.96 -6.97 -12.80
CA ALA A 174 -7.99 -6.50 -11.88
C ALA A 174 -7.81 -5.02 -11.51
N MET A 175 -6.62 -4.68 -11.02
CA MET A 175 -6.25 -3.31 -10.67
C MET A 175 -6.36 -2.37 -11.88
N HIS A 176 -5.78 -2.75 -13.02
CA HIS A 176 -5.73 -1.88 -14.20
C HIS A 176 -7.11 -1.67 -14.83
N PHE A 177 -7.98 -2.68 -14.80
CA PHE A 177 -9.37 -2.54 -15.25
C PHE A 177 -10.16 -1.58 -14.35
N MET A 178 -10.03 -1.70 -13.03
CA MET A 178 -10.69 -0.77 -12.09
C MET A 178 -10.13 0.65 -12.21
N ALA A 179 -8.82 0.81 -12.42
CA ALA A 179 -8.20 2.10 -12.68
C ALA A 179 -8.70 2.73 -14.00
N TYR A 180 -8.85 1.93 -15.05
CA TYR A 180 -9.48 2.36 -16.31
C TYR A 180 -10.92 2.84 -16.08
N LEU A 181 -11.74 2.09 -15.34
CA LEU A 181 -13.11 2.49 -15.03
C LEU A 181 -13.15 3.80 -14.23
N ASN A 182 -12.28 3.94 -13.23
CA ASN A 182 -12.14 5.18 -12.46
C ASN A 182 -11.78 6.36 -13.37
N ALA A 183 -10.80 6.20 -14.25
CA ALA A 183 -10.36 7.27 -15.15
C ALA A 183 -11.41 7.62 -16.21
N ALA A 184 -12.10 6.63 -16.78
CA ALA A 184 -13.03 6.82 -17.89
C ALA A 184 -14.45 7.22 -17.47
N ARG A 185 -14.85 6.88 -16.23
CA ARG A 185 -16.23 7.06 -15.72
C ARG A 185 -16.30 7.79 -14.38
N GLY A 186 -15.18 7.95 -13.71
CA GLY A 186 -15.09 8.66 -12.44
C GLY A 186 -15.36 7.77 -11.21
N PRO A 187 -15.08 8.31 -10.01
CA PRO A 187 -15.15 7.55 -8.76
C PRO A 187 -16.58 7.14 -8.38
N SER A 188 -17.62 7.85 -8.86
CA SER A 188 -19.03 7.49 -8.59
C SER A 188 -19.42 6.16 -9.22
N THR A 189 -18.92 5.85 -10.44
CA THR A 189 -19.14 4.56 -11.10
C THR A 189 -18.45 3.44 -10.34
N VAL A 190 -17.20 3.62 -9.93
CA VAL A 190 -16.45 2.64 -9.14
C VAL A 190 -17.14 2.35 -7.81
N ARG A 191 -17.59 3.40 -7.10
CA ARG A 191 -18.38 3.25 -5.87
C ARG A 191 -19.66 2.46 -6.08
N ALA A 192 -20.36 2.69 -7.19
CA ALA A 192 -21.59 1.98 -7.51
C ALA A 192 -21.32 0.48 -7.77
N ILE A 193 -20.22 0.15 -8.46
CA ILE A 193 -19.74 -1.22 -8.65
C ILE A 193 -19.38 -1.86 -7.30
N ALA A 194 -18.63 -1.15 -6.45
CA ALA A 194 -18.28 -1.63 -5.11
C ALA A 194 -19.53 -1.95 -4.28
N ASN A 195 -20.60 -1.16 -4.39
CA ASN A 195 -21.87 -1.44 -3.74
C ASN A 195 -22.54 -2.73 -4.23
N THR A 196 -22.36 -3.11 -5.50
CA THR A 196 -22.81 -4.41 -6.01
C THR A 196 -21.92 -5.55 -5.54
N VAL A 197 -20.60 -5.35 -5.50
CA VAL A 197 -19.65 -6.38 -5.01
C VAL A 197 -20.00 -6.81 -3.58
N VAL A 198 -20.25 -5.85 -2.68
CA VAL A 198 -20.54 -6.16 -1.27
C VAL A 198 -21.87 -6.89 -1.04
N THR A 199 -22.79 -6.92 -2.02
CA THR A 199 -24.02 -7.72 -1.89
C THR A 199 -23.80 -9.20 -2.17
N GLY A 200 -22.57 -9.60 -2.52
CA GLY A 200 -22.27 -10.96 -2.95
C GLY A 200 -22.85 -11.28 -4.33
N ALA A 201 -22.97 -10.27 -5.20
CA ALA A 201 -23.43 -10.48 -6.57
C ALA A 201 -22.52 -11.47 -7.31
N GLY A 202 -23.14 -12.39 -8.06
CA GLY A 202 -22.41 -13.30 -8.95
C GLY A 202 -22.06 -12.64 -10.29
N PRO A 203 -21.26 -13.30 -11.15
CA PRO A 203 -20.77 -12.72 -12.41
C PRO A 203 -21.87 -12.11 -13.30
N PRO A 204 -23.02 -12.77 -13.57
CA PRO A 204 -24.07 -12.17 -14.41
C PRO A 204 -24.67 -10.88 -13.86
N GLU A 205 -24.70 -10.72 -12.53
CA GLU A 205 -25.22 -9.51 -11.90
C GLU A 205 -24.18 -8.39 -11.94
N LEU A 206 -22.91 -8.73 -11.84
CA LEU A 206 -21.80 -7.77 -11.94
C LEU A 206 -21.61 -7.26 -13.35
N GLU A 207 -21.76 -8.11 -14.38
CA GLU A 207 -21.84 -7.66 -15.78
C GLU A 207 -22.95 -6.62 -15.93
N ARG A 208 -24.17 -6.94 -15.48
CA ARG A 208 -25.30 -5.99 -15.52
C ARG A 208 -25.03 -4.71 -14.71
N ALA A 209 -24.27 -4.77 -13.63
CA ALA A 209 -23.90 -3.59 -12.86
C ALA A 209 -22.89 -2.72 -13.61
N LEU A 210 -21.85 -3.34 -14.20
CA LEU A 210 -20.91 -2.66 -15.08
C LEU A 210 -21.65 -2.00 -16.25
N GLU A 211 -22.60 -2.69 -16.86
CA GLU A 211 -23.38 -2.13 -17.96
C GLU A 211 -24.20 -0.92 -17.53
N ARG A 212 -24.91 -1.05 -16.41
CA ARG A 212 -25.74 0.00 -15.85
C ARG A 212 -24.92 1.24 -15.50
N PHE A 213 -23.77 1.06 -14.85
CA PHE A 213 -22.98 2.19 -14.32
C PHE A 213 -21.98 2.76 -15.32
N THR A 214 -21.72 2.08 -16.43
CA THR A 214 -20.96 2.62 -17.57
C THR A 214 -21.83 3.03 -18.76
N ASN A 215 -23.13 2.73 -18.72
CA ASN A 215 -24.08 2.91 -19.82
C ASN A 215 -23.58 2.27 -21.13
N ARG A 216 -23.08 1.03 -21.03
CA ARG A 216 -22.45 0.33 -22.14
C ARG A 216 -22.59 -1.18 -21.96
N ASP A 217 -22.87 -1.90 -23.02
CA ASP A 217 -22.81 -3.36 -23.02
C ASP A 217 -21.44 -3.88 -22.53
N TYR A 218 -21.41 -4.99 -21.80
CA TYR A 218 -20.18 -5.46 -21.16
C TYR A 218 -19.10 -5.86 -22.19
N ASP A 219 -19.47 -6.55 -23.27
CA ASP A 219 -18.54 -6.92 -24.33
C ASP A 219 -17.96 -5.67 -25.00
N ALA A 220 -18.82 -4.67 -25.22
CA ALA A 220 -18.38 -3.39 -25.76
C ALA A 220 -17.42 -2.67 -24.79
N LEU A 221 -17.71 -2.67 -23.48
CA LEU A 221 -16.86 -2.09 -22.43
C LEU A 221 -15.49 -2.76 -22.40
N GLU A 222 -15.44 -4.09 -22.40
CA GLU A 222 -14.19 -4.86 -22.44
C GLU A 222 -13.39 -4.55 -23.71
N LEU A 223 -14.02 -4.57 -24.89
CA LEU A 223 -13.34 -4.24 -26.15
C LEU A 223 -12.71 -2.84 -26.10
N GLN A 224 -13.45 -1.85 -25.57
CA GLN A 224 -12.92 -0.50 -25.40
C GLN A 224 -11.78 -0.45 -24.39
N TYR A 225 -11.88 -1.17 -23.29
CA TYR A 225 -10.77 -1.29 -22.34
C TYR A 225 -9.53 -1.82 -23.07
N LEU A 226 -9.63 -2.91 -23.82
CA LEU A 226 -8.50 -3.53 -24.52
C LEU A 226 -7.86 -2.61 -25.58
N GLU A 227 -8.68 -1.82 -26.28
CA GLU A 227 -8.24 -0.90 -27.33
C GLU A 227 -7.71 0.44 -26.81
N GLN A 228 -8.35 1.00 -25.78
CA GLN A 228 -8.18 2.41 -25.38
C GLN A 228 -7.54 2.60 -24.01
N ASN A 229 -7.18 1.53 -23.30
CA ASN A 229 -6.49 1.69 -22.02
C ASN A 229 -5.16 2.44 -22.16
N ALA A 230 -4.85 3.24 -21.14
CA ALA A 230 -3.53 3.82 -20.99
C ALA A 230 -2.51 2.72 -20.68
N TYR A 231 -1.23 2.99 -20.94
CA TYR A 231 -0.18 2.08 -20.51
C TYR A 231 -0.05 2.02 -18.98
N TYR A 232 -0.37 3.12 -18.30
CA TYR A 232 -0.23 3.29 -16.87
C TYR A 232 -1.35 4.19 -16.33
N TYR A 233 -1.86 3.87 -15.15
CA TYR A 233 -2.70 4.75 -14.35
C TYR A 233 -2.00 5.07 -13.03
N PRO A 234 -1.88 6.35 -12.64
CA PRO A 234 -1.32 6.71 -11.35
C PRO A 234 -2.17 6.19 -10.20
N GLY A 235 -1.50 5.87 -9.10
CA GLY A 235 -2.16 5.49 -7.86
C GLY A 235 -2.97 6.66 -7.29
N LEU A 236 -4.09 6.35 -6.65
CA LEU A 236 -5.02 7.37 -6.14
C LEU A 236 -4.45 8.21 -4.99
N ARG A 237 -3.27 7.86 -4.46
CA ARG A 237 -2.60 8.57 -3.37
C ARG A 237 -1.15 8.96 -3.70
N GLU A 238 -0.75 8.97 -4.97
CA GLU A 238 0.60 9.43 -5.36
C GLU A 238 0.85 10.92 -5.00
N ASP A 239 -0.22 11.70 -4.78
CA ASP A 239 -0.19 13.11 -4.38
C ASP A 239 -0.25 13.37 -2.88
N ALA A 240 -0.48 12.34 -2.06
CA ALA A 240 -0.46 12.46 -0.60
C ALA A 240 0.97 12.64 -0.05
N VAL A 241 1.99 12.25 -0.81
CA VAL A 241 3.40 12.45 -0.41
C VAL A 241 3.78 13.93 -0.48
N THR A 242 4.39 14.41 0.60
CA THR A 242 4.81 15.82 0.74
C THR A 242 5.72 16.24 -0.41
N ALA A 243 5.30 17.27 -1.16
CA ALA A 243 6.12 17.85 -2.21
C ALA A 243 7.25 18.71 -1.63
N ILE A 244 8.43 18.64 -2.26
CA ILE A 244 9.57 19.50 -1.96
C ILE A 244 9.36 20.83 -2.68
N GLU A 245 9.25 21.90 -1.91
CA GLU A 245 9.38 23.26 -2.46
C GLU A 245 10.87 23.53 -2.70
N SER A 246 11.29 23.60 -3.95
CA SER A 246 12.69 23.85 -4.30
C SER A 246 13.18 25.16 -3.68
N GLU A 247 14.48 25.23 -3.37
CA GLU A 247 15.19 26.39 -2.79
C GLU A 247 15.09 26.59 -1.26
N ARG A 248 14.25 25.82 -0.55
CA ARG A 248 14.16 25.88 0.92
C ARG A 248 14.89 24.72 1.59
N TRP A 249 15.47 25.01 2.75
CA TRP A 249 15.89 23.96 3.68
C TRP A 249 14.64 23.33 4.30
N LEU A 250 14.54 22.01 4.17
CA LEU A 250 13.49 21.20 4.77
C LEU A 250 14.08 20.47 5.98
N ASP A 251 13.34 20.48 7.09
CA ASP A 251 13.58 19.58 8.20
C ASP A 251 12.96 18.22 7.87
N VAL A 252 13.84 17.26 7.62
CA VAL A 252 13.52 15.87 7.26
C VAL A 252 14.07 14.92 8.30
N SER A 253 14.20 15.41 9.54
CA SER A 253 14.62 14.62 10.69
C SER A 253 13.79 13.35 10.83
N LEU A 254 14.46 12.29 11.29
CA LEU A 254 13.85 10.99 11.48
C LEU A 254 13.70 10.76 12.98
N ARG A 255 12.46 10.78 13.46
CA ARG A 255 12.12 10.49 14.85
C ARG A 255 10.86 9.64 14.88
N CYS A 256 10.95 8.44 15.44
CA CYS A 256 9.85 7.48 15.42
C CYS A 256 8.57 7.97 16.12
N SER A 257 8.65 9.03 16.94
CA SER A 257 7.50 9.69 17.57
C SER A 257 6.85 10.79 16.74
N GLU A 258 7.40 11.12 15.56
CA GLU A 258 6.85 12.13 14.65
C GLU A 258 5.92 11.46 13.62
N ASP A 259 4.80 12.11 13.34
CA ASP A 259 3.76 11.67 12.40
C ASP A 259 4.20 11.64 10.93
N THR A 260 5.38 12.20 10.62
CA THR A 260 5.99 12.16 9.28
C THR A 260 7.08 11.11 9.13
N THR A 261 7.44 10.39 10.21
CA THR A 261 8.44 9.32 10.19
C THR A 261 7.75 7.97 10.19
N MET A 262 7.96 7.18 9.13
CA MET A 262 7.45 5.82 8.99
C MET A 262 8.48 4.79 9.49
N GLY A 263 7.99 3.64 9.96
CA GLY A 263 8.82 2.53 10.42
C GLY A 263 7.97 1.32 10.84
N PRO A 264 8.46 0.08 10.67
CA PRO A 264 9.80 -0.34 10.22
C PRO A 264 10.15 0.04 8.77
N LEU A 265 11.45 0.06 8.46
CA LEU A 265 11.93 0.13 7.08
C LEU A 265 11.53 -1.17 6.37
N TRP A 266 11.33 -1.10 5.05
CA TRP A 266 10.81 -2.15 4.15
C TRP A 266 10.98 -3.59 4.61
N ASP A 267 9.98 -4.46 4.35
CA ASP A 267 10.07 -5.90 4.60
C ASP A 267 10.87 -6.25 5.86
N LEU A 268 10.54 -5.58 6.98
CA LEU A 268 11.05 -5.94 8.31
C LEU A 268 12.48 -5.51 8.60
N GLU A 269 13.09 -4.71 7.73
CA GLU A 269 14.38 -4.13 8.03
C GLU A 269 14.22 -3.15 9.21
N PRO A 270 15.04 -3.29 10.28
CA PRO A 270 14.99 -2.38 11.40
C PRO A 270 15.38 -0.99 10.90
N GLY A 271 14.47 -0.02 11.03
CA GLY A 271 14.74 1.31 10.55
C GLY A 271 13.53 2.20 10.50
N MET A 272 13.77 3.42 10.05
CA MET A 272 12.76 4.43 9.85
C MET A 272 13.08 5.23 8.60
N TYR A 273 12.04 5.77 7.98
CA TYR A 273 12.17 6.54 6.76
C TYR A 273 11.11 7.63 6.65
N ARG A 274 11.35 8.54 5.71
CA ARG A 274 10.40 9.55 5.25
C ARG A 274 10.50 9.65 3.74
N THR A 275 9.35 9.70 3.09
CA THR A 275 9.28 9.90 1.64
C THR A 275 8.84 11.32 1.33
N LEU A 276 9.51 11.94 0.35
CA LEU A 276 9.17 13.24 -0.19
C LEU A 276 9.08 13.14 -1.71
N ARG A 277 8.40 14.10 -2.34
CA ARG A 277 8.19 14.14 -3.78
C ARG A 277 8.85 15.38 -4.39
N LEU A 278 9.71 15.18 -5.38
CA LEU A 278 10.28 16.25 -6.20
C LEU A 278 9.72 16.15 -7.63
N GLU A 279 9.17 17.24 -8.14
CA GLU A 279 8.66 17.31 -9.52
C GLU A 279 9.52 18.27 -10.34
N LEU A 280 9.92 17.83 -11.53
CA LEU A 280 10.73 18.62 -12.45
C LEU A 280 10.03 18.74 -13.81
N ASP A 281 9.84 19.96 -14.29
CA ASP A 281 9.21 20.20 -15.60
C ASP A 281 10.09 19.80 -16.79
N GLN A 282 11.40 19.73 -16.58
CA GLN A 282 12.40 19.41 -17.60
C GLN A 282 13.57 18.64 -17.00
N THR A 283 14.27 17.88 -17.84
CA THR A 283 15.54 17.26 -17.50
C THR A 283 16.57 18.34 -17.18
N GLN A 284 17.08 18.38 -15.95
CA GLN A 284 18.01 19.41 -15.48
C GLN A 284 18.89 18.90 -14.33
N ALA A 285 19.99 19.61 -14.09
CA ALA A 285 20.82 19.33 -12.93
C ALA A 285 20.11 19.83 -11.66
N VAL A 286 20.18 19.06 -10.58
CA VAL A 286 19.63 19.43 -9.27
C VAL A 286 20.75 19.30 -8.25
N GLN A 287 21.03 20.39 -7.54
CA GLN A 287 21.97 20.42 -6.43
C GLN A 287 21.24 19.99 -5.15
N PHE A 288 21.69 18.90 -4.57
CA PHE A 288 21.27 18.43 -3.25
C PHE A 288 22.30 18.88 -2.22
N GLU A 289 21.86 19.62 -1.20
CA GLU A 289 22.66 19.93 -0.02
C GLU A 289 22.05 19.21 1.18
N THR A 290 22.88 18.47 1.90
CA THR A 290 22.46 17.63 3.02
C THR A 290 23.23 18.00 4.28
N ARG A 291 22.52 18.02 5.41
CA ARG A 291 23.11 18.04 6.75
C ARG A 291 22.53 16.86 7.51
N ALA A 292 23.28 15.78 7.63
CA ALA A 292 22.82 14.51 8.18
C ALA A 292 23.96 13.81 8.94
N PRO A 293 23.67 13.18 10.09
CA PRO A 293 24.66 12.37 10.80
C PRO A 293 25.03 11.12 9.98
N GLU A 294 26.14 10.49 10.36
CA GLU A 294 26.53 9.19 9.81
C GLU A 294 25.40 8.14 10.00
N GLY A 295 25.22 7.31 8.97
CA GLY A 295 24.20 6.26 8.92
C GLY A 295 22.83 6.67 8.41
N VAL A 296 22.63 7.94 8.04
CA VAL A 296 21.47 8.38 7.24
C VAL A 296 21.82 8.26 5.76
N SER A 297 20.90 7.70 4.97
CA SER A 297 20.97 7.71 3.52
C SER A 297 19.79 8.45 2.91
N ILE A 298 20.01 9.02 1.72
CA ILE A 298 19.00 9.69 0.92
C ILE A 298 19.04 9.06 -0.47
N THR A 299 18.00 8.33 -0.84
CA THR A 299 17.87 7.72 -2.17
C THR A 299 16.97 8.58 -3.04
N VAL A 300 17.42 8.86 -4.26
CA VAL A 300 16.66 9.62 -5.28
C VAL A 300 16.10 8.66 -6.32
N VAL A 301 14.81 8.34 -6.21
CA VAL A 301 14.12 7.36 -7.08
C VAL A 301 13.52 8.06 -8.29
N ASP A 302 13.99 7.73 -9.49
CA ASP A 302 13.34 8.14 -10.75
C ASP A 302 12.12 7.25 -11.02
N VAL A 303 10.92 7.80 -10.78
CA VAL A 303 9.65 7.08 -10.93
C VAL A 303 9.39 6.71 -12.39
N ALA A 304 9.79 7.56 -13.34
CA ALA A 304 9.62 7.27 -14.76
C ALA A 304 10.53 6.13 -15.21
N ALA A 305 11.77 6.08 -14.70
CA ALA A 305 12.70 4.98 -14.97
C ALA A 305 12.18 3.64 -14.41
N GLU A 306 11.68 3.62 -13.17
CA GLU A 306 11.06 2.42 -12.57
C GLU A 306 9.84 1.94 -13.38
N ARG A 307 8.95 2.87 -13.77
CA ARG A 307 7.81 2.57 -14.65
C ARG A 307 8.26 2.02 -16.00
N GLY A 308 9.35 2.56 -16.57
CA GLY A 308 9.98 2.05 -17.78
C GLY A 308 10.50 0.61 -17.67
N LYS A 309 10.84 0.16 -16.45
CA LYS A 309 11.17 -1.24 -16.13
C LYS A 309 9.96 -2.10 -15.76
N ARG A 310 8.75 -1.63 -16.07
CA ARG A 310 7.47 -2.29 -15.80
C ARG A 310 7.23 -2.49 -14.30
N ARG A 311 7.76 -1.60 -13.46
CA ARG A 311 7.49 -1.58 -12.01
C ARG A 311 6.46 -0.52 -11.70
N VAL A 312 5.63 -0.82 -10.72
CA VAL A 312 4.81 0.17 -10.05
C VAL A 312 5.58 0.59 -8.80
N VAL A 313 5.59 1.89 -8.51
CA VAL A 313 6.22 2.45 -7.31
C VAL A 313 5.10 2.76 -6.32
N ASP A 314 5.15 2.16 -5.12
CA ASP A 314 4.37 2.62 -3.99
C ASP A 314 5.09 3.83 -3.37
N PHE A 315 4.40 4.95 -3.28
CA PHE A 315 4.95 6.20 -2.80
C PHE A 315 5.06 6.24 -1.26
N HIS A 316 4.29 5.43 -0.54
CA HIS A 316 4.33 5.34 0.93
C HIS A 316 5.24 4.22 1.41
N HIS A 317 5.42 3.16 0.61
CA HIS A 317 6.38 2.07 0.86
C HIS A 317 7.26 1.87 -0.38
N PRO A 318 8.19 2.80 -0.69
CA PRO A 318 8.98 2.76 -1.92
C PRO A 318 10.03 1.64 -1.87
N LYS A 319 9.59 0.41 -2.12
CA LYS A 319 10.44 -0.75 -2.28
C LYS A 319 11.15 -0.68 -3.62
N LEU A 320 12.45 -0.47 -3.56
CA LEU A 320 13.27 -0.31 -4.77
C LEU A 320 13.33 -1.63 -5.54
N SER A 321 13.26 -1.55 -6.86
CA SER A 321 13.17 -2.75 -7.69
C SER A 321 14.45 -3.57 -7.76
N GLY A 322 15.59 -2.96 -7.40
CA GLY A 322 16.95 -3.45 -7.65
C GLY A 322 17.34 -3.50 -9.13
N ARG A 323 16.46 -3.07 -10.06
CA ARG A 323 16.68 -3.11 -11.52
C ARG A 323 17.07 -1.76 -12.10
N VAL A 324 16.82 -0.69 -11.35
CA VAL A 324 17.25 0.67 -11.63
C VAL A 324 18.21 1.04 -10.52
N GLU A 325 19.39 1.49 -10.90
CA GLU A 325 20.33 2.09 -9.95
C GLU A 325 19.85 3.50 -9.64
N HIS A 326 19.70 3.79 -8.36
CA HIS A 326 19.24 5.09 -7.87
C HIS A 326 20.41 5.77 -7.14
N PRO A 327 20.66 7.07 -7.39
CA PRO A 327 21.66 7.81 -6.65
C PRO A 327 21.37 7.76 -5.14
N GLU A 328 22.43 7.57 -4.36
CA GLU A 328 22.38 7.53 -2.90
C GLU A 328 23.36 8.55 -2.33
N LEU A 329 22.86 9.43 -1.46
CA LEU A 329 23.64 10.44 -0.75
C LEU A 329 23.81 10.00 0.70
N HIS A 330 24.98 10.25 1.29
CA HIS A 330 25.30 9.88 2.66
C HIS A 330 25.89 11.06 3.44
N GLY A 331 25.37 11.27 4.65
CA GLY A 331 25.90 12.26 5.59
C GLY A 331 25.81 13.71 5.11
N ASP A 332 26.73 14.55 5.58
CA ASP A 332 26.86 15.96 5.21
C ASP A 332 27.53 16.11 3.83
N GLY A 333 26.91 16.86 2.91
CA GLY A 333 27.48 17.03 1.58
C GLY A 333 26.71 17.95 0.65
N VAL A 334 27.33 18.18 -0.51
CA VAL A 334 26.70 18.81 -1.67
C VAL A 334 26.96 17.93 -2.87
N GLU A 335 25.90 17.50 -3.56
CA GLU A 335 25.99 16.68 -4.76
C GLU A 335 25.09 17.26 -5.86
N VAL A 336 25.54 17.16 -7.10
CA VAL A 336 24.77 17.62 -8.27
C VAL A 336 24.39 16.41 -9.09
N LEU A 337 23.09 16.14 -9.18
CA LEU A 337 22.54 15.02 -9.92
C LEU A 337 21.86 15.52 -11.19
N GLN A 338 22.09 14.85 -12.32
CA GLN A 338 21.34 15.09 -13.54
C GLN A 338 20.05 14.27 -13.47
N LEU A 339 18.91 14.95 -13.27
CA LEU A 339 17.61 14.30 -13.13
C LEU A 339 16.75 14.50 -14.38
N ASN A 340 15.88 13.53 -14.67
CA ASN A 340 14.96 13.59 -15.80
C ASN A 340 13.79 14.53 -15.51
N ALA A 341 13.01 14.89 -16.53
CA ALA A 341 11.70 15.51 -16.31
C ALA A 341 10.75 14.49 -15.64
N GLY A 342 9.89 14.96 -14.74
CA GLY A 342 8.87 14.16 -14.08
C GLY A 342 9.05 14.06 -12.56
N THR A 343 8.43 13.02 -11.98
CA THR A 343 8.37 12.80 -10.54
C THR A 343 9.56 11.98 -10.04
N HIS A 344 10.16 12.43 -8.94
CA HIS A 344 11.19 11.71 -8.20
C HIS A 344 10.74 11.54 -6.75
N LEU A 345 10.98 10.37 -6.17
CA LEU A 345 10.85 10.19 -4.73
C LEU A 345 12.19 10.39 -4.06
N ILE A 346 12.20 11.17 -2.99
CA ILE A 346 13.35 11.32 -2.11
C ILE A 346 13.05 10.53 -0.85
N VAL A 347 13.77 9.43 -0.65
CA VAL A 347 13.61 8.55 0.51
C VAL A 347 14.76 8.83 1.45
N VAL A 348 14.46 9.48 2.58
CA VAL A 348 15.41 9.70 3.67
C VAL A 348 15.24 8.55 4.64
N SER A 349 16.29 7.75 4.85
CA SER A 349 16.19 6.55 5.69
C SER A 349 17.39 6.37 6.60
N ARG A 350 17.20 5.55 7.64
CA ARG A 350 18.23 5.15 8.58
C ARG A 350 17.94 3.75 9.10
N ALA A 351 19.00 2.95 9.20
CA ALA A 351 18.95 1.67 9.91
C ALA A 351 18.83 1.90 11.43
N GLY A 352 17.88 1.19 12.06
CA GLY A 352 17.54 1.35 13.47
C GLY A 352 16.70 2.60 13.80
N TYR A 353 16.47 2.83 15.09
CA TYR A 353 15.47 3.78 15.59
C TYR A 353 16.04 4.95 16.39
N THR A 354 17.34 5.19 16.26
CA THR A 354 17.99 6.35 16.89
C THR A 354 17.62 7.62 16.15
N ALA A 355 16.97 8.55 16.86
CA ALA A 355 16.60 9.85 16.33
C ALA A 355 17.77 10.53 15.59
N SER A 356 17.49 11.12 14.44
CA SER A 356 18.49 11.79 13.60
C SER A 356 17.97 13.14 13.13
N GLU A 357 18.76 14.19 13.35
CA GLU A 357 18.47 15.52 12.80
C GLU A 357 18.98 15.58 11.36
N VAL A 358 18.07 15.84 10.41
CA VAL A 358 18.41 15.82 8.99
C VAL A 358 17.81 17.05 8.31
N PHE A 359 18.65 17.80 7.62
CA PHE A 359 18.21 18.93 6.80
C PHE A 359 18.56 18.66 5.34
N LEU A 360 17.60 18.91 4.45
CA LEU A 360 17.73 18.69 3.02
C LEU A 360 17.35 19.95 2.27
N ARG A 361 18.13 20.30 1.24
CA ARG A 361 17.75 21.29 0.23
C ARG A 361 17.99 20.68 -1.14
N ALA A 362 16.99 20.80 -2.02
CA ALA A 362 17.10 20.43 -3.43
C ALA A 362 16.85 21.67 -4.29
N GLU A 363 17.85 22.06 -5.08
CA GLU A 363 17.81 23.25 -5.92
C GLU A 363 18.03 22.87 -7.40
N PRO A 364 16.97 22.97 -8.23
CA PRO A 364 17.12 22.83 -9.67
C PRO A 364 18.01 23.95 -10.22
N LEU A 365 19.11 23.56 -10.86
CA LEU A 365 20.05 24.50 -11.46
C LEU A 365 19.51 24.91 -12.84
N GLY A 366 19.23 26.20 -13.00
CA GLY A 366 18.88 26.75 -14.30
C GLY A 366 20.02 26.54 -15.30
N PHE A 367 19.69 26.16 -16.54
CA PHE A 367 20.67 26.21 -17.62
C PHE A 367 21.23 27.63 -17.71
N PRO A 368 22.57 27.81 -17.77
CA PRO A 368 23.12 29.12 -18.03
C PRO A 368 22.54 29.62 -19.35
N ARG A 369 21.73 30.68 -19.29
CA ARG A 369 21.26 31.37 -20.49
C ARG A 369 22.49 32.03 -21.11
N ASN A 370 23.02 31.41 -22.16
CA ASN A 370 24.12 31.97 -22.96
C ASN A 370 23.73 33.29 -23.63
#